data_AF-A0A3F2RWY0-F1
#
_entry.id   AF-A0A3F2RWY0-F1
#
_cell.length_a   1.000
_cell.length_b   1.000
_cell.length_c   1.000
_cell.angle_alpha   90.00
_cell.angle_beta   90.00
_cell.angle_gamma   90.00
#
_symmetry.space_group_name_H-M   'P 1'
#
loop_
_entity.id
_entity.type
_entity.pdbx_description
1 polymer ?
#
loop_
_entity_poly.entity_id
_entity_poly.type
_entity_poly.pdbx_seq_one_letter_code
_entity_poly.pdbx_strand_id
1 'polypeptide(L)'
;MREEKLRTALDFAMALSPDNTLFSENKFENAQGDMCCVRYETVQFNGVSSLQEVFDAVSFYKTNMEFIISEQLGHTTLRDDYDAVVKTMMDTTEIHVLL
;
A
#
# COMPACT_ATOMS: atom_id res chain seq x y z
N MET A 1 12.00 -10.75 -9.13
CA MET A 1 10.97 -10.56 -8.09
C MET A 1 10.36 -9.15 -8.14
N ARG A 2 11.09 -8.05 -7.93
CA ARG A 2 10.51 -6.68 -7.98
C ARG A 2 9.87 -6.34 -9.33
N GLU A 3 10.59 -6.56 -10.42
CA GLU A 3 10.11 -6.26 -11.78
C GLU A 3 8.89 -7.08 -12.17
N GLU A 4 8.85 -8.34 -11.76
CA GLU A 4 7.72 -9.24 -11.96
C GLU A 4 6.47 -8.77 -11.19
N LYS A 5 6.64 -8.35 -9.93
CA LYS A 5 5.56 -7.75 -9.13
C LYS A 5 5.01 -6.48 -9.79
N LEU A 6 5.90 -5.63 -10.31
CA LEU A 6 5.53 -4.40 -11.02
C LEU A 6 4.73 -4.70 -12.28
N ARG A 7 5.17 -5.66 -13.07
CA ARG A 7 4.47 -6.05 -14.30
C ARG A 7 3.10 -6.65 -14.00
N THR A 8 2.99 -7.55 -13.04
CA THR A 8 1.70 -8.12 -12.63
C THR A 8 0.75 -7.04 -12.10
N ALA A 9 1.27 -6.09 -11.31
CA ALA A 9 0.46 -4.97 -10.83
C ALA A 9 0.00 -4.06 -11.97
N LEU A 10 0.83 -3.83 -12.99
CA LEU A 10 0.46 -3.03 -14.16
C LEU A 10 -0.64 -3.73 -14.97
N ASP A 11 -0.47 -5.02 -15.24
CA ASP A 11 -1.46 -5.84 -15.94
C ASP A 11 -2.80 -5.84 -15.16
N PHE A 12 -2.75 -5.88 -13.83
CA PHE A 12 -3.93 -5.78 -12.97
C PHE A 12 -4.61 -4.41 -13.05
N ALA A 13 -3.84 -3.31 -13.03
CA ALA A 13 -4.38 -1.96 -13.15
C ALA A 13 -4.99 -1.69 -14.55
N MET A 14 -4.36 -2.21 -15.61
CA MET A 14 -4.85 -2.07 -16.98
C MET A 14 -6.14 -2.87 -17.25
N ALA A 15 -6.46 -3.85 -16.40
CA ALA A 15 -7.73 -4.57 -16.46
C ALA A 15 -8.92 -3.77 -15.90
N LEU A 16 -8.70 -2.56 -15.35
CA LEU A 16 -9.79 -1.73 -14.84
C LEU A 16 -10.73 -1.26 -15.94
N SER A 17 -12.03 -1.38 -15.65
CA SER A 17 -13.05 -0.52 -16.23
C SER A 17 -13.19 0.76 -15.40
N PRO A 18 -13.53 1.91 -15.99
CA PRO A 18 -13.65 3.21 -15.30
C PRO A 18 -14.51 3.19 -14.02
N ASP A 19 -15.46 2.25 -13.93
CA ASP A 19 -16.46 2.22 -12.87
C ASP A 19 -16.20 1.15 -11.80
N ASN A 20 -15.10 0.39 -11.87
CA ASN A 20 -14.87 -0.71 -10.94
C ASN A 20 -13.50 -0.64 -10.24
N THR A 21 -13.55 -0.69 -8.92
CA THR A 21 -12.42 -1.01 -8.04
C THR A 21 -12.10 -2.50 -8.19
N LEU A 22 -10.88 -2.84 -8.62
CA LEU A 22 -10.39 -4.23 -8.62
C LEU A 22 -9.70 -4.56 -7.29
N PHE A 23 -9.99 -5.75 -6.77
CA PHE A 23 -9.38 -6.29 -5.57
C PHE A 23 -9.01 -7.77 -5.78
N SER A 24 -7.80 -8.14 -5.42
CA SER A 24 -7.30 -9.51 -5.42
C SER A 24 -6.43 -9.73 -4.19
N GLU A 25 -6.66 -10.84 -3.49
CA GLU A 25 -5.91 -11.21 -2.31
C GLU A 25 -5.61 -12.71 -2.35
N ASN A 26 -4.35 -13.06 -2.11
CA ASN A 26 -3.90 -14.43 -1.97
C ASN A 26 -3.14 -14.58 -0.64
N LYS A 27 -3.74 -15.29 0.31
CA LYS A 27 -3.15 -15.62 1.61
C LYS A 27 -2.62 -17.05 1.58
N PHE A 28 -1.40 -17.24 2.08
CA PHE A 28 -0.76 -18.55 2.13
C PHE A 28 0.18 -18.63 3.31
N GLU A 29 0.45 -19.84 3.79
CA GLU A 29 1.47 -20.10 4.80
C GLU A 29 2.78 -20.48 4.08
N ASN A 30 3.91 -19.89 4.49
CA ASN A 30 5.20 -20.27 3.93
C ASN A 30 5.72 -21.58 4.57
N ALA A 31 6.87 -22.08 4.11
CA ALA A 31 7.45 -23.32 4.64
C ALA A 31 7.91 -23.22 6.12
N GLN A 32 7.97 -22.01 6.68
CA GLN A 32 8.36 -21.72 8.05
C GLN A 32 7.14 -21.59 9.00
N GLY A 33 5.92 -21.63 8.46
CA GLY A 33 4.69 -21.43 9.22
C GLY A 33 4.22 -19.97 9.30
N ASP A 34 4.87 -19.05 8.59
CA ASP A 34 4.47 -17.64 8.58
C ASP A 34 3.27 -17.42 7.65
N MET A 35 2.28 -16.69 8.14
CA MET A 35 1.13 -16.27 7.34
C MET A 35 1.52 -15.10 6.42
N CYS A 36 1.56 -15.37 5.12
CA CYS A 36 1.90 -14.43 4.06
C CYS A 36 0.66 -13.99 3.27
N CYS A 37 0.75 -12.83 2.62
CA CYS A 37 -0.30 -12.31 1.75
C CYS A 37 0.29 -11.57 0.54
N VAL A 38 -0.30 -11.79 -0.63
CA VAL A 38 -0.11 -10.97 -1.83
C VAL A 38 -1.45 -10.34 -2.17
N ARG A 39 -1.52 -9.00 -2.14
CA ARG A 39 -2.72 -8.22 -2.39
C ARG A 39 -2.49 -7.23 -3.53
N TYR A 40 -3.43 -7.17 -4.45
CA TYR A 40 -3.55 -6.14 -5.48
C TYR A 40 -4.89 -5.44 -5.28
N GLU A 41 -4.86 -4.12 -5.25
CA GLU A 41 -6.06 -3.30 -5.09
C GLU A 41 -5.89 -2.02 -5.90
N THR A 42 -6.98 -1.54 -6.49
CA THR A 42 -7.02 -0.26 -7.18
C THR A 42 -8.05 0.63 -6.55
N VAL A 43 -7.68 1.84 -6.14
CA VAL A 43 -8.60 2.82 -5.54
C VAL A 43 -8.81 3.96 -6.53
N GLN A 44 -10.07 4.24 -6.84
CA GLN A 44 -10.44 5.39 -7.68
C GLN A 44 -10.58 6.64 -6.81
N PHE A 45 -9.87 7.70 -7.18
CA PHE A 45 -9.91 9.00 -6.49
C PHE A 45 -10.80 9.96 -7.27
N ASN A 46 -12.07 10.05 -6.88
CA ASN A 46 -13.02 10.96 -7.51
C ASN A 46 -12.86 12.40 -6.99
N GLY A 47 -12.93 13.38 -7.89
CA GLY A 47 -12.94 14.79 -7.52
C GLY A 47 -11.56 15.40 -7.18
N VAL A 48 -10.47 14.67 -7.42
CA VAL A 48 -9.11 15.19 -7.30
C VAL A 48 -8.78 16.12 -8.46
N SER A 49 -8.01 17.18 -8.17
CA SER A 49 -7.67 18.20 -9.16
C SER A 49 -6.33 17.95 -9.84
N SER A 50 -5.49 17.08 -9.27
CA SER A 50 -4.18 16.76 -9.82
C SER A 50 -3.66 15.40 -9.36
N LEU A 51 -2.71 14.87 -10.11
CA LEU A 51 -1.95 13.68 -9.73
C LEU A 51 -1.15 13.89 -8.44
N GLN A 52 -0.63 15.11 -8.23
CA GLN A 52 0.15 15.44 -7.04
C GLN A 52 -0.67 15.23 -5.76
N GLU A 53 -1.95 15.60 -5.78
CA GLU A 53 -2.86 15.42 -4.65
C GLU A 53 -3.01 13.93 -4.27
N VAL A 54 -3.17 13.06 -5.27
CA VAL A 54 -3.23 11.61 -5.07
C VAL A 54 -1.89 11.09 -4.53
N PHE A 55 -0.77 11.53 -5.11
CA PHE A 55 0.57 11.12 -4.69
C PHE A 55 0.87 11.52 -3.24
N ASP A 56 0.53 12.74 -2.85
CA ASP A 56 0.73 13.25 -1.49
C ASP A 56 -0.12 12.49 -0.49
N ALA A 57 -1.40 12.22 -0.81
CA ALA A 57 -2.29 11.44 0.03
C ALA A 57 -1.79 10.00 0.24
N VAL A 58 -1.33 9.33 -0.82
CA VAL A 58 -0.78 7.97 -0.72
C VAL A 58 0.54 7.97 0.06
N SER A 59 1.40 8.97 -0.15
CA SER A 59 2.67 9.10 0.58
C SER A 59 2.45 9.33 2.08
N PHE A 60 1.46 10.16 2.42
CA PHE A 60 1.03 10.37 3.79
C PHE A 60 0.51 9.07 4.40
N TYR A 61 -0.41 8.38 3.72
CA TYR A 61 -0.97 7.11 4.20
C TYR A 61 0.13 6.08 4.42
N LYS A 62 1.03 5.89 3.44
CA LYS A 62 2.15 4.93 3.55
C LYS A 62 3.01 5.19 4.78
N THR A 63 3.35 6.45 5.03
CA THR A 63 4.23 6.84 6.14
C THR A 63 3.55 6.69 7.51
N ASN A 64 2.22 6.69 7.54
CA ASN A 64 1.42 6.69 8.78
C ASN A 64 0.53 5.45 8.94
N MET A 65 0.65 4.45 8.06
CA MET A 65 -0.27 3.32 7.99
C MET A 65 -0.38 2.56 9.32
N GLU A 66 0.76 2.30 9.96
CA GLU A 66 0.81 1.59 11.24
C GLU A 66 0.00 2.30 12.32
N PHE A 67 0.16 3.62 12.41
CA PHE A 67 -0.55 4.46 13.37
C PHE A 67 -2.05 4.46 13.07
N ILE A 68 -2.43 4.66 11.79
CA ILE A 68 -3.83 4.68 11.34
C ILE A 68 -4.53 3.35 11.66
N ILE A 69 -3.90 2.20 11.36
CA ILE A 69 -4.46 0.88 11.65
C ILE A 69 -4.60 0.68 13.16
N SER A 70 -3.60 1.07 13.93
CA SER A 70 -3.63 0.90 15.39
C SER A 70 -4.75 1.73 16.04
N GLU A 71 -4.91 2.99 15.66
CA GLU A 71 -6.00 3.84 16.14
C GLU A 71 -7.37 3.27 15.75
N GLN A 72 -7.52 2.77 14.52
CA GLN A 72 -8.77 2.14 14.07
C GLN A 72 -9.14 0.90 14.87
N LEU A 73 -8.16 0.19 15.43
CA LEU A 73 -8.36 -0.94 16.33
C LEU A 73 -8.59 -0.51 17.80
N GLY A 74 -8.60 0.79 18.09
CA GLY A 74 -8.81 1.36 19.42
C GLY A 74 -7.53 1.39 20.27
N HIS A 75 -6.37 1.23 19.66
CA HIS A 75 -5.09 1.30 20.36
C HIS A 75 -4.51 2.72 20.31
N THR A 76 -3.88 3.12 21.41
CA THR A 76 -3.04 4.31 21.42
C THR A 76 -1.61 3.88 21.12
N THR A 77 -1.07 4.33 19.99
CA THR A 77 0.31 4.05 19.57
C THR A 77 1.17 5.30 19.76
N LEU A 78 2.39 5.14 20.25
CA LEU A 78 3.39 6.20 20.28
C LEU A 78 4.44 5.90 19.22
N ARG A 79 4.86 6.94 18.49
CA ARG A 79 5.88 6.83 17.46
C ARG A 79 7.24 7.22 18.03
N ASP A 80 8.04 6.21 18.36
CA ASP A 80 9.33 6.42 19.02
C ASP A 80 10.48 6.77 18.05
N ASP A 81 10.27 6.64 16.73
CA ASP A 81 11.32 6.70 15.70
C ASP A 81 11.41 8.03 14.92
N TYR A 82 10.82 9.12 15.43
CA TYR A 82 10.75 10.40 14.70
C TYR A 82 12.13 10.96 14.30
N ASP A 83 13.20 10.64 15.05
CA ASP A 83 14.59 11.03 14.76
C ASP A 83 15.28 10.17 13.67
N ALA A 84 14.72 9.00 13.34
CA ALA A 84 15.28 8.04 12.39
C ALA A 84 14.63 8.11 10.99
N VAL A 85 13.60 8.93 10.80
CA VAL A 85 12.84 9.09 9.54
C VAL A 85 13.73 9.49 8.34
N VAL A 86 14.95 9.98 8.58
CA VAL A 86 15.94 10.27 7.54
C VAL A 86 16.71 9.02 7.04
N LYS A 87 16.73 7.90 7.79
CA LYS A 87 17.72 6.83 7.55
C LYS A 87 17.16 5.43 7.22
N THR A 88 15.87 5.16 7.41
CA THR A 88 15.31 3.81 7.23
C THR A 88 14.00 3.81 6.41
N MET A 89 14.01 4.43 5.22
CA MET A 89 12.97 4.26 4.19
C MET A 89 12.93 2.83 3.58
N MET A 90 13.23 1.79 4.35
CA MET A 90 13.32 0.41 3.87
C MET A 90 12.93 -0.58 4.97
N ASP A 91 11.70 -0.48 5.48
CA ASP A 91 10.98 -1.68 5.89
C ASP A 91 9.79 -1.89 4.95
N THR A 92 9.68 -3.13 4.48
CA THR A 92 9.30 -3.45 3.10
C THR A 92 7.79 -3.59 2.94
N THR A 93 7.06 -2.47 2.95
CA THR A 93 5.73 -2.40 2.34
C THR A 93 5.86 -1.66 1.01
N GLU A 94 6.03 -2.42 -0.06
CA GLU A 94 6.01 -1.91 -1.43
C GLU A 94 4.56 -1.62 -1.84
N ILE A 95 4.09 -0.40 -1.58
CA ILE A 95 2.87 0.13 -2.23
C ILE A 95 3.31 0.65 -3.60
N HIS A 96 2.97 -0.09 -4.66
CA HIS A 96 3.21 0.32 -6.03
C HIS A 96 1.96 1.03 -6.56
N VAL A 97 2.04 2.37 -6.65
CA VAL A 97 1.04 3.16 -7.38
C VAL A 97 1.39 3.07 -8.85
N LEU A 98 0.59 2.33 -9.62
CA LEU A 98 0.66 2.33 -11.07
C LEU A 98 -0.43 3.25 -11.60
N LEU A 99 0.02 4.23 -12.39
CA LEU A 99 -0.78 5.24 -13.06
C LEU A 99 -1.09 4.80 -14.49
#